data_AF-A0A6C0J8U5-F1
#
_entry.id   AF-A0A6C0J8U5-F1
#
_cell.length_a   1.000
_cell.length_b   1.000
_cell.length_c   1.000
_cell.angle_alpha   90.00
_cell.angle_beta   90.00
_cell.angle_gamma   90.00
#
_symmetry.space_group_name_H-M   'P 1'
#
loop_
_entity.id
_entity.type
_entity.pdbx_description
1 polymer ?
#
loop_
_entity_poly.entity_id
_entity_poly.type
_entity_poly.pdbx_seq_one_letter_code
_entity_poly.pdbx_strand_id
1 'polypeptide(L)'
;MSEITQIESPSTFDEQKHTELYEQLHTIFPNCPFDVCCIDDITELDNPFTSEKTIIIKDDRANEYNYYYSNFSKDELSQFVDYLVIKQKNNMPITLRQIITEMSNSEHYNNDVVKEDNHSFLESFEKTTDIEYTMFFGS
;
A
#
# COMPACT_ATOMS: atom_id res chain seq x y z
N MET A 1 15.92 42.92 24.61
CA MET A 1 15.65 41.49 24.86
C MET A 1 14.82 41.02 23.68
N SER A 2 15.44 40.40 22.68
CA SER A 2 14.75 39.78 21.55
C SER A 2 14.86 38.28 21.78
N GLU A 3 13.73 37.62 22.03
CA GLU A 3 13.67 36.16 22.09
C GLU A 3 13.86 35.64 20.66
N ILE A 4 14.93 34.88 20.45
CA ILE A 4 15.16 34.13 19.22
C ILE A 4 14.30 32.87 19.36
N THR A 5 13.20 32.84 18.64
CA THR A 5 12.40 31.63 18.45
C THR A 5 13.29 30.61 17.75
N GLN A 6 13.55 29.48 18.40
CA GLN A 6 14.19 28.34 17.73
C GLN A 6 13.26 27.87 16.62
N ILE A 7 13.73 27.99 15.38
CA ILE A 7 13.09 27.41 14.21
C ILE A 7 13.33 25.91 14.33
N GLU A 8 12.26 25.12 14.49
CA GLU A 8 12.35 23.66 14.45
C GLU A 8 12.99 23.25 13.11
N SER A 9 14.11 22.54 13.21
CA SER A 9 14.83 21.98 12.07
C SER A 9 13.94 21.01 11.30
N PRO A 10 14.05 20.92 9.97
CA PRO A 10 13.32 19.91 9.19
C PRO A 10 13.66 18.52 9.74
N SER A 11 12.64 17.68 9.93
CA SER A 11 12.82 16.30 10.39
C SER A 11 13.88 15.61 9.53
N THR A 12 15.02 15.31 10.12
CA THR A 12 16.08 14.55 9.45
C THR A 12 15.55 13.15 9.21
N PHE A 13 15.50 12.73 7.94
CA PHE A 13 15.21 11.35 7.57
C PHE A 13 16.14 10.40 8.35
N ASP A 14 15.55 9.48 9.11
CA ASP A 14 16.28 8.47 9.86
C ASP A 14 16.44 7.22 8.98
N GLU A 15 17.54 7.20 8.24
CA GLU A 15 17.89 6.12 7.30
C GLU A 15 18.00 4.76 8.00
N GLN A 16 18.46 4.73 9.25
CA GLN A 16 18.58 3.49 10.01
C GLN A 16 17.19 2.94 10.36
N LYS A 17 16.31 3.79 10.89
CA LYS A 17 14.92 3.39 11.21
C LYS A 17 14.20 2.87 9.96
N HIS A 18 14.37 3.55 8.83
CA HIS A 18 13.76 3.13 7.56
C HIS A 18 14.28 1.76 7.09
N THR A 19 15.60 1.54 7.15
CA THR A 19 16.21 0.26 6.79
C THR A 19 15.71 -0.88 7.68
N GLU A 20 15.63 -0.66 9.00
CA GLU A 20 15.13 -1.65 9.95
C GLU A 20 13.65 -2.01 9.69
N LEU A 21 12.81 -1.02 9.37
CA LEU A 21 11.41 -1.24 9.02
C LEU A 21 11.27 -2.06 7.73
N TYR A 22 12.04 -1.70 6.70
CA TYR A 22 12.08 -2.41 5.43
C TYR A 22 12.45 -3.90 5.62
N GLU A 23 13.52 -4.20 6.35
CA GLU A 23 13.93 -5.59 6.63
C GLU A 23 12.87 -6.39 7.41
N GLN A 24 12.18 -5.75 8.36
CA GLN A 24 11.09 -6.38 9.10
C GLN A 24 9.91 -6.70 8.19
N LEU A 25 9.55 -5.79 7.29
CA LEU A 25 8.46 -5.98 6.34
C LEU A 25 8.74 -7.15 5.38
N HIS A 26 9.95 -7.26 4.85
CA HIS A 26 10.35 -8.41 4.03
C HIS A 26 10.38 -9.73 4.82
N THR A 27 10.68 -9.68 6.12
CA THR A 27 10.61 -10.86 6.98
C THR A 27 9.17 -11.32 7.21
N ILE A 28 8.24 -10.38 7.37
CA ILE A 28 6.82 -10.64 7.64
C ILE A 28 6.09 -11.08 6.36
N PHE A 29 6.41 -10.44 5.22
CA PHE A 29 5.79 -10.70 3.92
C PHE A 29 6.85 -11.16 2.89
N PRO A 30 7.47 -12.34 3.09
CA PRO A 30 8.63 -12.77 2.28
C PRO A 30 8.33 -13.03 0.80
N ASN A 31 7.04 -13.18 0.44
CA ASN A 31 6.59 -13.38 -0.94
C ASN A 31 5.82 -12.17 -1.48
N CYS A 32 5.91 -11.01 -0.83
CA CYS A 32 5.24 -9.81 -1.30
C CYS A 32 5.84 -9.38 -2.64
N PRO A 33 5.03 -9.22 -3.70
CA PRO A 33 5.52 -8.82 -5.01
C PRO A 33 5.79 -7.31 -5.16
N PHE A 34 5.64 -6.55 -4.07
CA PHE A 34 5.80 -5.11 -3.98
C PHE A 34 6.32 -4.74 -2.60
N ASP A 35 6.91 -3.55 -2.48
CA ASP A 35 7.43 -2.99 -1.24
C ASP A 35 6.32 -2.23 -0.51
N VAL A 36 6.27 -2.37 0.82
CA VAL A 36 5.26 -1.70 1.65
C VAL A 36 5.85 -0.39 2.19
N CYS A 37 5.34 0.74 1.71
CA CYS A 37 5.83 2.08 2.04
C CYS A 37 4.77 2.97 2.70
N CYS A 38 3.62 2.40 3.07
CA CYS A 38 2.46 3.12 3.60
C CYS A 38 2.43 3.23 5.14
N ILE A 39 3.52 2.89 5.83
CA ILE A 39 3.62 2.94 7.30
C ILE A 39 5.00 3.42 7.75
N ASP A 40 5.08 4.01 8.95
CA ASP A 40 6.31 4.49 9.57
C ASP A 40 6.75 3.65 10.77
N ASP A 41 5.87 2.77 11.26
CA ASP A 41 6.11 1.87 12.39
C ASP A 41 5.42 0.51 12.19
N ILE A 42 6.12 -0.58 12.54
CA ILE A 42 5.61 -1.94 12.34
C ILE A 42 4.35 -2.25 13.14
N THR A 43 4.12 -1.53 14.25
CA THR A 43 2.91 -1.68 15.08
C THR A 43 1.64 -1.24 14.34
N GLU A 44 1.76 -0.40 13.32
CA GLU A 44 0.62 0.04 12.49
C GLU A 44 -0.04 -1.10 11.73
N LEU A 45 0.70 -2.17 11.43
CA LEU A 45 0.18 -3.36 10.74
C LEU A 45 -0.98 -4.01 11.50
N ASP A 46 -0.98 -3.94 12.84
CA ASP A 46 -1.95 -4.63 13.69
C ASP A 46 -3.05 -3.70 14.23
N ASN A 47 -2.96 -2.39 13.94
CA ASN A 47 -4.01 -1.45 14.28
C ASN A 47 -5.28 -1.73 13.44
N PRO A 48 -6.48 -1.47 13.98
CA PRO A 48 -7.70 -1.53 13.19
C PRO A 48 -7.61 -0.56 12.00
N PHE A 49 -7.61 -1.12 10.79
CA PHE A 49 -7.69 -0.34 9.55
C PHE A 49 -9.13 0.13 9.32
N THR A 50 -10.10 -0.76 9.60
CA THR A 50 -11.53 -0.45 9.51
C THR A 50 -12.36 -1.35 10.44
N SER A 51 -13.51 -0.82 10.87
CA SER A 51 -14.53 -1.58 11.60
C SER A 51 -15.51 -2.32 10.70
N GLU A 52 -15.46 -2.10 9.38
CA GLU A 52 -16.36 -2.75 8.43
C GLU A 52 -16.15 -4.26 8.38
N LYS A 53 -17.25 -5.00 8.19
CA LYS A 53 -17.20 -6.47 8.11
C LYS A 53 -16.55 -6.98 6.84
N THR A 54 -16.66 -6.20 5.77
CA THR A 54 -16.13 -6.52 4.45
C THR A 54 -15.76 -5.22 3.78
N ILE A 55 -14.57 -5.20 3.18
CA ILE A 55 -14.11 -4.09 2.33
C ILE A 55 -13.63 -4.62 0.99
N ILE A 56 -13.50 -3.70 0.05
CA ILE A 56 -12.96 -3.89 -1.28
C ILE A 56 -11.70 -3.03 -1.35
N ILE A 57 -10.58 -3.64 -1.72
CA ILE A 57 -9.34 -2.96 -2.07
C ILE A 57 -9.25 -2.94 -3.58
N LYS A 58 -9.30 -1.75 -4.17
CA LYS A 58 -9.23 -1.53 -5.61
C LYS A 58 -7.79 -1.17 -6.02
N ASP A 59 -7.25 -1.90 -6.99
CA ASP A 59 -6.04 -1.51 -7.71
C ASP A 59 -6.41 -0.56 -8.84
N ASP A 60 -5.89 0.66 -8.78
CA ASP A 60 -6.12 1.68 -9.79
C ASP A 60 -4.81 2.07 -10.50
N ARG A 61 -3.79 1.20 -10.54
CA ARG A 61 -2.59 1.43 -11.36
C ARG A 61 -2.91 1.66 -12.83
N ALA A 62 -4.07 1.20 -13.31
CA ALA A 62 -4.60 1.47 -14.64
C ALA A 62 -5.31 2.83 -14.82
N ASN A 63 -5.31 3.68 -13.79
CA ASN A 63 -5.95 5.01 -13.82
C ASN A 63 -5.47 5.84 -15.02
N GLU A 64 -6.36 6.67 -15.56
CA GLU A 64 -6.07 7.55 -16.70
C GLU A 64 -4.82 8.42 -16.52
N TYR A 65 -4.45 8.82 -15.31
CA TYR A 65 -3.19 9.54 -15.07
C TYR A 65 -1.96 8.70 -15.44
N ASN A 66 -1.95 7.40 -15.13
CA ASN A 66 -0.91 6.48 -15.58
C ASN A 66 -1.01 6.18 -17.09
N TYR A 67 -2.21 6.20 -17.67
CA TYR A 67 -2.44 6.05 -19.12
C TYR A 67 -1.74 7.14 -19.95
N TYR A 68 -1.75 8.40 -19.50
CA TYR A 68 -1.17 9.50 -20.26
C TYR A 68 0.35 9.43 -20.42
N TYR A 69 1.06 8.70 -19.56
CA TYR A 69 2.52 8.62 -19.57
C TYR A 69 3.09 7.26 -20.01
N SER A 70 2.26 6.23 -20.19
CA SER A 70 2.72 4.84 -20.29
C SER A 70 2.68 4.21 -21.69
N ASN A 71 2.13 4.88 -22.71
CA ASN A 71 1.94 4.34 -24.07
C ASN A 71 1.16 3.01 -24.16
N PHE A 72 0.54 2.53 -23.08
CA PHE A 72 -0.24 1.29 -23.09
C PHE A 72 -1.62 1.46 -23.73
N SER A 73 -2.09 0.39 -24.38
CA SER A 73 -3.48 0.25 -24.79
C SER A 73 -4.39 -0.01 -23.58
N LYS A 74 -5.71 0.18 -23.76
CA LYS A 74 -6.70 -0.11 -22.72
C LYS A 74 -6.67 -1.56 -22.26
N ASP A 75 -6.42 -2.49 -23.19
CA ASP A 75 -6.36 -3.92 -22.89
C ASP A 75 -5.11 -4.27 -22.07
N GLU A 76 -3.96 -3.64 -22.37
CA GLU A 76 -2.74 -3.77 -21.56
C GLU A 76 -2.95 -3.21 -20.15
N LEU A 77 -3.61 -2.05 -20.02
CA LEU A 77 -3.89 -1.44 -18.72
C LEU A 77 -4.86 -2.26 -17.86
N SER A 78 -5.82 -2.94 -18.47
CA SER A 78 -6.81 -3.74 -17.74
C SER A 78 -6.18 -4.84 -16.87
N GLN A 79 -4.95 -5.26 -17.18
CA GLN A 79 -4.21 -6.27 -16.43
C GLN A 79 -3.73 -5.78 -15.06
N PHE A 80 -3.75 -4.47 -14.81
CA PHE A 80 -3.37 -3.86 -13.53
C PHE A 80 -4.56 -3.46 -12.66
N VAL A 81 -5.80 -3.76 -13.08
CA VAL A 81 -6.99 -3.52 -12.26
C VAL A 81 -7.36 -4.81 -11.54
N ASP A 82 -7.49 -4.73 -10.22
CA ASP A 82 -8.01 -5.81 -9.38
C ASP A 82 -8.92 -5.26 -8.29
N TYR A 83 -9.80 -6.12 -7.79
CA TYR A 83 -10.71 -5.82 -6.69
C TYR A 83 -10.65 -6.96 -5.67
N LEU A 84 -9.87 -6.74 -4.62
CA LEU A 84 -9.68 -7.72 -3.57
C LEU A 84 -10.73 -7.53 -2.46
N VAL A 85 -11.55 -8.55 -2.24
CA VAL A 85 -12.58 -8.52 -1.19
C VAL A 85 -12.01 -9.08 0.11
N ILE A 86 -11.86 -8.23 1.12
CA ILE A 86 -11.32 -8.58 2.43
C ILE A 86 -12.46 -8.65 3.44
N LYS A 87 -12.53 -9.75 4.20
CA LYS A 87 -13.57 -9.97 5.23
C LYS A 87 -12.95 -10.05 6.61
N GLN A 88 -13.65 -9.56 7.64
CA GLN A 88 -13.24 -9.77 9.02
C GLN A 88 -13.02 -11.26 9.32
N LYS A 89 -11.97 -11.55 10.08
CA LYS A 89 -11.70 -12.89 10.60
C LYS A 89 -12.09 -12.91 12.07
N ASN A 90 -12.93 -13.87 12.47
CA ASN A 90 -13.37 -14.06 13.86
C ASN A 90 -14.00 -12.81 14.51
N ASN A 91 -14.76 -12.01 13.75
CA ASN A 91 -15.35 -10.72 14.18
C ASN A 91 -14.33 -9.69 14.71
N MET A 92 -13.05 -9.84 14.36
CA MET A 92 -12.02 -8.83 14.65
C MET A 92 -11.98 -7.79 13.52
N PRO A 93 -11.67 -6.51 13.82
CA PRO A 93 -11.46 -5.49 12.81
C PRO A 93 -10.44 -5.94 11.76
N ILE A 94 -10.62 -5.49 10.51
CA ILE A 94 -9.65 -5.74 9.44
C ILE A 94 -8.43 -4.86 9.72
N THR A 95 -7.24 -5.44 9.66
CA THR A 95 -5.96 -4.74 9.87
C THR A 95 -5.19 -4.61 8.57
N LEU A 96 -4.20 -3.72 8.54
CA LEU A 96 -3.32 -3.57 7.39
C LEU A 96 -2.51 -4.85 7.13
N ARG A 97 -2.08 -5.56 8.19
CA ARG A 97 -1.45 -6.89 8.08
C ARG A 97 -2.32 -7.85 7.30
N GLN A 98 -3.61 -7.89 7.61
CA GLN A 98 -4.55 -8.77 6.91
C GLN A 98 -4.65 -8.39 5.43
N ILE A 99 -4.79 -7.10 5.12
CA ILE A 99 -4.90 -6.62 3.74
C ILE A 99 -3.66 -7.02 2.93
N ILE A 100 -2.47 -6.67 3.42
CA ILE A 100 -1.20 -6.98 2.72
C ILE A 100 -1.04 -8.48 2.56
N THR A 101 -1.36 -9.29 3.59
CA THR A 101 -1.30 -10.75 3.48
C THR A 101 -2.17 -11.29 2.36
N GLU A 102 -3.40 -10.79 2.21
CA GLU A 102 -4.30 -11.24 1.14
C GLU A 102 -3.81 -10.76 -0.23
N MET A 103 -3.24 -9.55 -0.32
CA MET A 103 -2.61 -9.05 -1.54
C MET A 103 -1.40 -9.90 -1.95
N SER A 104 -0.47 -10.19 -1.04
CA SER A 104 0.71 -11.02 -1.30
C SER A 104 0.35 -12.44 -1.75
N ASN A 105 -0.85 -12.93 -1.43
CA ASN A 105 -1.34 -14.25 -1.83
C ASN A 105 -2.30 -14.22 -3.04
N SER A 106 -2.66 -13.04 -3.56
CA SER A 106 -3.54 -12.94 -4.72
C SER A 106 -2.80 -13.29 -6.02
N GLU A 107 -3.49 -13.99 -6.92
CA GLU A 107 -2.97 -14.34 -8.25
C GLU A 107 -2.65 -13.10 -9.09
N HIS A 108 -3.39 -12.00 -8.88
CA HIS A 108 -3.20 -10.76 -9.61
C HIS A 108 -1.81 -10.16 -9.37
N TYR A 109 -1.45 -9.87 -8.11
CA TYR A 109 -0.14 -9.29 -7.80
C TYR A 109 1.00 -10.29 -8.00
N ASN A 110 0.70 -11.58 -8.09
CA ASN A 110 1.69 -12.61 -8.37
C ASN A 110 1.92 -12.86 -9.87
N ASN A 111 1.14 -12.22 -10.75
CA ASN A 111 1.31 -12.25 -12.19
C ASN A 111 2.60 -11.52 -12.60
N ASP A 112 3.37 -12.11 -13.51
CA ASP A 112 4.63 -11.55 -14.01
C ASP A 112 4.47 -10.13 -14.54
N VAL A 113 3.40 -9.84 -15.28
CA VAL A 113 3.13 -8.49 -15.82
C VAL A 113 2.96 -7.46 -14.71
N VAL A 114 2.30 -7.83 -13.62
CA VAL A 114 2.00 -6.95 -12.50
C VAL A 114 3.21 -6.78 -11.57
N LYS A 115 4.03 -7.83 -11.44
CA LYS A 115 5.29 -7.83 -10.68
C LYS A 115 6.38 -6.98 -11.34
N GLU A 116 6.44 -7.01 -12.66
CA GLU A 116 7.45 -6.29 -13.45
C GLU A 116 7.08 -4.82 -13.68
N ASP A 117 5.93 -4.36 -13.18
CA ASP A 117 5.57 -2.95 -13.22
C ASP A 117 6.52 -2.10 -12.37
N ASN A 118 6.88 -0.92 -12.86
CA ASN A 118 7.78 -0.03 -12.14
C ASN A 118 7.10 0.67 -10.96
N HIS A 119 5.77 0.58 -10.80
CA HIS A 119 5.09 1.07 -9.60
C HIS A 119 5.00 -0.05 -8.57
N SER A 120 6.11 -0.31 -7.90
CA SER A 120 6.26 -1.41 -6.93
C SER A 120 6.20 -0.96 -5.47
N PHE A 121 6.03 0.34 -5.19
CA PHE A 121 5.93 0.84 -3.81
C PHE A 121 4.47 1.08 -3.44
N LEU A 122 3.91 0.28 -2.53
CA LEU A 122 2.57 0.52 -1.97
C LEU A 122 2.61 1.70 -1.00
N GLU A 123 2.17 2.88 -1.44
CA GLU A 123 2.36 4.15 -0.72
C GLU A 123 1.17 4.53 0.16
N SER A 124 -0.06 4.25 -0.27
CA SER A 124 -1.24 4.64 0.51
C SER A 124 -2.52 3.92 0.09
N PHE A 125 -3.55 4.08 0.92
CA PHE A 125 -4.93 3.69 0.64
C PHE A 125 -5.84 4.91 0.85
N GLU A 126 -6.59 5.29 -0.18
CA GLU A 126 -7.63 6.32 -0.07
C GLU A 126 -8.99 5.67 0.05
N LYS A 127 -9.78 6.10 1.04
CA LYS A 127 -11.15 5.63 1.21
C LYS A 127 -12.07 6.29 0.17
N THR A 128 -12.52 5.53 -0.83
CA THR A 128 -13.45 6.01 -1.87
C THR A 128 -14.91 5.92 -1.45
N THR A 129 -15.28 4.87 -0.72
CA THR A 129 -16.63 4.69 -0.14
C THR A 129 -16.53 4.11 1.26
N ASP A 130 -17.66 3.87 1.93
CA ASP A 130 -17.64 3.24 3.26
C ASP A 130 -16.93 1.89 3.31
N ILE A 131 -16.99 1.14 2.21
CA ILE A 131 -16.42 -0.22 2.12
C ILE A 131 -15.36 -0.36 1.03
N GLU A 132 -15.01 0.70 0.31
CA GLU A 132 -14.03 0.65 -0.79
C GLU A 132 -12.85 1.57 -0.50
N TYR A 133 -11.65 1.03 -0.71
CA TYR A 133 -10.40 1.75 -0.62
C TYR A 133 -9.62 1.55 -1.92
N THR A 134 -9.17 2.65 -2.52
CA THR A 134 -8.29 2.63 -3.69
C THR A 134 -6.86 2.70 -3.19
N MET A 135 -5.98 1.81 -3.67
CA MET A 135 -4.57 1.86 -3.32
C MET A 135 -3.75 2.59 -4.38
N PHE A 136 -2.66 3.20 -3.93
CA PHE A 136 -1.71 3.92 -4.76
C PHE A 136 -0.34 3.28 -4.69
N PHE A 137 0.22 3.07 -5.89
CA PHE A 137 1.59 2.60 -6.06
C PHE A 137 2.46 3.70 -6.65
N GLY A 138 3.64 3.89 -6.07
CA GLY A 138 4.70 4.78 -6.56
C GLY A 138 5.85 4.02 -7.22
N SER A 139 6.73 4.78 -7.89
CA SER A 139 7.93 4.33 -8.61
C SER A 139 9.22 4.89 -8.03
#